data_AF-A0A923Q593-F1
#
_entry.id   AF-A0A923Q593-F1
#
_cell.length_a   1.000
_cell.length_b   1.000
_cell.length_c   1.000
_cell.angle_alpha   90.00
_cell.angle_beta   90.00
_cell.angle_gamma   90.00
#
_symmetry.space_group_name_H-M   'P 1'
#
loop_
_entity.id
_entity.type
_entity.pdbx_description
1 polymer ?
#
loop_
_entity_poly.entity_id
_entity_poly.type
_entity_poly.pdbx_seq_one_letter_code
_entity_poly.pdbx_strand_id
1 'polypeptide(L)' 'MCGRYASSRGAHDLASHFHVEEPVEQVLAPSWNVAPTDPVYGVVQREQARALTVLRWGLVPSWST' A
#
# COMPACT_ATOMS: atom_id res chain seq x y z
N MET A 1 9.78 -2.71 16.60
CA MET A 1 9.14 -3.37 15.45
C MET A 1 7.63 -3.24 15.66
N CYS A 2 6.91 -2.58 14.75
CA CYS A 2 5.47 -2.34 14.89
C CYS A 2 4.70 -3.44 14.15
N GLY A 3 3.93 -4.25 14.88
CA GLY A 3 3.19 -5.39 14.32
C GLY A 3 1.74 -5.10 13.92
N ARG A 4 1.23 -3.89 14.19
CA ARG A 4 -0.13 -3.45 13.82
C ARG A 4 -0.17 -1.95 13.55
N TYR A 5 -1.11 -1.51 12.71
CA TYR A 5 -1.37 -0.08 12.49
C TYR A 5 -2.79 0.16 11.93
N ALA A 6 -3.18 1.43 11.80
CA ALA A 6 -4.44 1.84 11.17
C ALA A 6 -4.18 2.39 9.76
N SER A 7 -4.98 1.93 8.79
CA SER A 7 -5.05 2.42 7.42
C SER A 7 -6.51 2.76 7.09
N SER A 8 -6.93 3.98 7.43
CA SER A 8 -8.30 4.44 7.24
C SER A 8 -8.49 5.48 6.13
N ARG A 9 -7.39 6.00 5.55
CA ARG A 9 -7.45 6.99 4.46
C ARG A 9 -7.83 6.34 3.14
N GLY A 10 -8.64 7.05 2.36
CA GLY A 10 -9.04 6.60 1.03
C GLY A 10 -7.88 6.66 0.03
N ALA A 11 -7.99 5.87 -1.03
CA ALA A 11 -6.93 5.79 -2.04
C ALA A 11 -6.67 7.12 -2.76
N HIS A 12 -7.71 7.91 -3.02
CA HIS A 12 -7.58 9.22 -3.67
C HIS A 12 -6.86 10.25 -2.78
N ASP A 13 -7.13 10.25 -1.48
CA ASP A 13 -6.43 11.11 -0.51
C ASP A 13 -4.95 10.75 -0.44
N LEU A 14 -4.64 9.45 -0.41
CA LEU A 14 -3.27 8.94 -0.43
C LEU A 14 -2.57 9.29 -1.75
N ALA A 15 -3.22 9.08 -2.89
CA ALA A 15 -2.67 9.40 -4.20
C ALA A 15 -2.34 10.90 -4.31
N SER A 16 -3.26 11.75 -3.86
CA SER A 16 -3.07 13.21 -3.82
C SER A 16 -1.92 13.61 -2.89
N HIS A 17 -1.88 13.04 -1.69
CA HIS A 17 -0.84 13.34 -0.69
C HIS A 17 0.57 12.96 -1.15
N PHE A 18 0.69 11.85 -1.90
CA PHE A 18 1.99 11.33 -2.35
C PHE A 18 2.36 11.73 -3.78
N HIS A 19 1.54 12.54 -4.46
CA HIS A 19 1.72 12.92 -5.86
C HIS A 19 1.83 11.69 -6.77
N VAL A 20 0.88 10.76 -6.63
CA VAL A 20 0.73 9.60 -7.50
C VAL A 20 0.08 10.06 -8.80
N GLU A 21 0.76 9.82 -9.92
CA GLU A 21 0.32 10.24 -11.25
C GLU A 21 -0.50 9.15 -11.95
N GLU A 22 -0.25 7.89 -11.60
CA GLU A 22 -0.94 6.74 -12.15
C GLU A 22 -2.34 6.56 -11.53
N PRO A 23 -3.32 6.04 -12.29
CA PRO A 23 -4.65 5.77 -11.76
C PRO A 23 -4.60 4.73 -10.63
N VAL A 24 -5.45 4.93 -9.61
CA VAL A 24 -5.62 3.95 -8.53
C VAL A 24 -6.43 2.77 -9.07
N GLU A 25 -5.79 1.61 -9.19
CA GLU A 25 -6.45 0.40 -9.73
C GLU A 25 -7.26 -0.38 -8.67
N GLN A 26 -6.90 -0.27 -7.39
CA GLN A 26 -7.49 -1.06 -6.32
C GLN A 26 -7.81 -0.20 -5.10
N VAL A 27 -8.98 -0.46 -4.51
CA VAL A 27 -9.46 0.26 -3.32
C VAL A 27 -9.66 -0.74 -2.17
N LEU A 28 -8.92 -0.53 -1.09
CA LEU A 28 -9.07 -1.23 0.17
C LEU A 28 -10.09 -0.52 1.07
N ALA A 29 -10.85 -1.30 1.83
CA ALA A 29 -11.70 -0.77 2.88
C ALA A 29 -10.84 -0.21 4.04
N PRO A 30 -11.31 0.85 4.74
CA PRO A 30 -10.66 1.34 5.94
C PRO A 30 -10.48 0.24 7.00
N SER A 31 -9.29 0.18 7.61
CA SER A 31 -8.98 -0.71 8.72
C SER A 31 -8.27 0.04 9.84
N TRP A 32 -8.72 -0.15 11.07
CA TRP A 32 -8.08 0.41 12.27
C TRP A 32 -7.12 -0.58 12.94
N ASN A 33 -6.97 -1.76 12.34
CA ASN A 33 -6.31 -2.88 12.98
C ASN A 33 -5.62 -3.79 11.95
N VAL A 34 -4.89 -3.21 11.00
CA VAL A 34 -4.11 -3.94 9.99
C VAL A 34 -3.10 -4.85 10.68
N ALA A 35 -3.05 -6.11 10.28
CA ALA A 35 -2.18 -7.16 10.80
C ALA A 35 -1.15 -7.59 9.73
N PRO A 36 -0.04 -8.25 10.12
CA PRO A 36 0.92 -8.78 9.17
C PRO A 36 0.23 -9.69 8.16
N THR A 37 0.72 -9.69 6.92
CA THR A 37 0.18 -10.39 5.74
C THR A 37 -1.10 -9.81 5.13
N ASP A 38 -1.78 -8.86 5.80
CA ASP A 38 -2.92 -8.17 5.21
C ASP A 38 -2.53 -7.41 3.93
N PRO A 39 -3.46 -7.22 2.98
CA PRO A 39 -3.27 -6.31 1.85
C PRO A 39 -3.24 -4.86 2.34
N VAL A 40 -2.27 -4.10 1.86
CA VAL A 40 -2.03 -2.71 2.30
C VAL A 40 -1.69 -1.82 1.10
N TYR A 41 -2.03 -0.54 1.19
CA TYR A 41 -1.54 0.44 0.22
C TYR A 41 -0.02 0.62 0.38
N GLY A 42 0.70 0.58 -0.73
CA GLY A 42 2.10 0.94 -0.84
C GLY A 42 2.29 1.96 -1.96
N VAL A 43 3.10 2.98 -1.71
CA VAL A 43 3.56 3.91 -2.76
C VAL A 43 4.89 3.38 -3.29
N VAL A 44 4.95 3.13 -4.59
CA VAL A 44 6.15 2.64 -5.27
C VAL A 44 6.60 3.63 -6.32
N GLN A 45 7.92 3.78 -6.48
CA GLN A 45 8.50 4.53 -7.59
C GLN A 45 8.64 3.59 -8.79
N ARG A 46 8.06 3.98 -9.93
CA ARG A 46 8.18 3.30 -11.22
C ARG A 46 8.78 4.29 -12.21
N GLU A 47 10.03 4.07 -12.61
CA GLU A 47 10.76 5.02 -13.45
C GLU A 47 10.71 6.44 -12.87
N GLN A 48 10.04 7.37 -13.55
CA GLN A 48 9.88 8.77 -13.12
C GLN A 48 8.56 9.06 -12.39
N ALA A 49 7.63 8.10 -12.33
CA ALA A 49 6.31 8.28 -11.72
C ALA A 49 6.16 7.51 -10.40
N ARG A 50 5.21 7.95 -9.57
CA ARG A 50 4.76 7.22 -8.38
C ARG A 50 3.44 6.53 -8.68
N ALA A 51 3.33 5.29 -8.22
CA ALA A 51 2.11 4.50 -8.28
C ALA A 51 1.64 4.15 -6.86
N LEU A 52 0.32 4.20 -6.63
CA LEU A 52 -0.32 3.63 -5.45
C LEU A 52 -0.77 2.21 -5.79
N THR A 53 -0.21 1.21 -5.09
CA THR A 53 -0.49 -0.21 -5.34
C THR A 53 -0.88 -0.94 -4.06
N VAL A 54 -1.49 -2.12 -4.21
CA VAL A 54 -1.82 -2.99 -3.07
C VAL A 54 -0.75 -4.09 -2.97
N LEU A 55 -0.15 -4.20 -1.79
CA LEU A 55 0.92 -5.16 -1.48
C LEU A 55 0.53 -6.02 -0.28
N ARG A 56 1.16 -7.20 -0.16
CA ARG A 56 1.14 -7.99 1.08
C ARG A 56 2.08 -7.36 2.11
N TRP A 57 1.60 -7.12 3.34
CA TRP A 57 2.48 -6.69 4.43
C TRP A 57 3.33 -7.83 4.99
N GLY A 58 4.38 -8.18 4.26
CA GLY A 58 5.35 -9.20 4.64
C GLY A 58 6.17 -9.63 3.43
N LEU A 59 7.49 -9.43 3.52
CA LEU A 59 8.42 -9.78 2.44
C LEU A 59 8.42 -11.30 2.22
N VAL A 60 8.20 -11.73 0.98
CA VAL A 60 8.45 -13.09 0.51
C VAL A 60 9.57 -13.01 -0.51
N PRO A 61 10.82 -13.34 -0.15
CA PRO A 61 11.92 -13.31 -1.10
C PRO A 61 11.73 -14.33 -2.21
N SER A 62 12.17 -14.02 -3.43
CA SER A 62 12.08 -14.93 -4.59
C SER A 62 12.85 -16.24 -4.41
N TRP A 63 13.83 -16.27 -3.51
CA TRP A 63 14.66 -17.44 -3.19
C TRP A 63 14.13 -18.26 -2.01
N SER A 64 13.01 -17.87 -1.41
CA SER A 64 12.44 -18.56 -0.24
C SER A 64 11.54 -19.76 -0.58
N THR A 65 11.61 -20.23 -1.84
CA THR A 65 10.85 -21.36 -2.38
C THR A 65 11.76 -22.50 -2.77
#